data_AF-A0A9Y4NV76-F1
#
_entry.id   AF-A0A9Y4NV76-F1
#
_cell.length_a   1.000
_cell.length_b   1.000
_cell.length_c   1.000
_cell.angle_alpha   90.00
_cell.angle_beta   90.00
_cell.angle_gamma   90.00
#
_symmetry.space_group_name_H-M   'P 1'
#
loop_
_entity.id
_entity.type
_entity.pdbx_description
1 polymer ?
#
loop_
_entity_poly.entity_id
_entity_poly.type
_entity_poly.pdbx_seq_one_letter_code
_entity_poly.pdbx_strand_id
1 'polypeptide(L)'
;MDTQKEALRRIISTLANKNDELQNFLDTVENTLTGLQEESCKVTSDLEAELEQLRSALEEKGAELRHILKEEKQRKEAELQKQLSEGKSALLSCEELLEFADQTLTITNEEEFLTAAKQIKERVTMAPAFRLTTRPAVSDNMSQFTVDFSAERAGLQRLHFLPVPRAPEIDVSSCVVRDNAITVAWRPLSEADSSGDGSGPIERYELEYRKSNRDSSLRATGEACWEKMSDIRETRVTISGLKFDSPFVIIRVRARNKAAAGEFSEPVAMETRAYNFGFDAATAHAELKVQGDTVTWEPQGVKGHDPRLRAKENRSSLRTSSSSTHSAEAPRRRPIRRQRVGQDATDSLESRTQCWVTRR
;
A
#
# COMPACT_ATOMS: atom_id res chain seq x y z
N MET A 1 7.35 12.76 78.64
CA MET A 1 5.99 12.59 78.12
C MET A 1 5.81 13.30 76.78
N ASP A 2 6.12 14.58 76.65
CA ASP A 2 5.86 15.32 75.38
C ASP A 2 6.80 14.93 74.23
N THR A 3 8.07 14.65 74.51
CA THR A 3 9.03 14.14 73.52
C THR A 3 8.62 12.80 72.91
N GLN A 4 8.04 11.89 73.71
CA GLN A 4 7.50 10.62 73.25
C GLN A 4 6.22 10.81 72.42
N LYS A 5 5.35 11.75 72.80
CA LYS A 5 4.16 12.11 72.01
C LYS A 5 4.54 12.71 70.65
N GLU A 6 5.57 13.54 70.58
CA GLU A 6 6.07 14.08 69.31
C GLU A 6 6.70 13.01 68.41
N ALA A 7 7.49 12.08 68.97
CA ALA A 7 8.03 10.96 68.22
C ALA A 7 6.92 10.09 67.61
N LEU A 8 5.86 9.81 68.39
CA LEU A 8 4.69 9.07 67.91
C LEU A 8 3.96 9.81 66.79
N ARG A 9 3.79 11.14 66.88
CA ARG A 9 3.18 11.95 65.81
C ARG A 9 3.98 11.87 64.50
N ARG A 10 5.32 11.88 64.55
CA ARG A 10 6.17 11.71 63.36
C ARG A 10 6.02 10.33 62.73
N ILE A 11 5.95 9.28 63.55
CA ILE A 11 5.69 7.91 63.07
C ILE A 11 4.33 7.83 62.39
N ILE A 12 3.28 8.38 63.01
CA ILE A 12 1.92 8.41 62.44
C ILE A 12 1.91 9.13 61.08
N SER A 13 2.55 10.30 60.98
CA SER A 13 2.64 11.03 59.70
C SER A 13 3.39 10.23 58.63
N THR A 14 4.47 9.54 58.99
CA THR A 14 5.21 8.70 58.06
C THR A 14 4.38 7.51 57.58
N LEU A 15 3.65 6.86 58.50
CA LEU A 15 2.74 5.76 58.18
C LEU A 15 1.57 6.22 57.30
N ALA A 16 1.01 7.41 57.56
CA ALA A 16 -0.03 7.99 56.72
C ALA A 16 0.47 8.22 55.28
N ASN A 17 1.61 8.89 55.11
CA ASN A 17 2.20 9.10 53.79
C ASN A 17 2.49 7.77 53.06
N LYS A 18 2.99 6.76 53.78
CA LYS A 18 3.23 5.43 53.21
C LYS A 18 1.94 4.72 52.84
N ASN A 19 0.88 4.89 53.62
CA ASN A 19 -0.43 4.35 53.30
C ASN A 19 -1.00 4.97 52.02
N ASP A 20 -0.85 6.30 51.85
CA ASP A 20 -1.28 7.00 50.64
C ASP A 20 -0.46 6.58 49.40
N GLU A 21 0.87 6.42 49.54
CA GLU A 21 1.73 5.88 48.48
C GLU A 21 1.32 4.45 48.08
N LEU A 22 1.01 3.59 49.05
CA LEU A 22 0.56 2.22 48.80
C LEU A 22 -0.81 2.20 48.11
N GLN A 23 -1.73 3.07 48.49
CA GLN A 23 -3.03 3.18 47.81
C GLN A 23 -2.85 3.57 46.35
N ASN A 24 -2.05 4.62 46.06
CA ASN A 24 -1.77 5.03 44.68
C ASN A 24 -1.07 3.92 43.87
N PHE A 25 -0.18 3.16 44.50
CA PHE A 25 0.46 2.00 43.88
C PHE A 25 -0.56 0.91 43.54
N LEU A 26 -1.45 0.57 44.48
CA LEU A 26 -2.51 -0.43 44.25
C LEU A 26 -3.43 0.01 43.10
N ASP A 27 -3.86 1.26 43.09
CA ASP A 27 -4.69 1.81 42.01
C ASP A 27 -3.96 1.73 40.66
N THR A 28 -2.66 2.02 40.63
CA THR A 28 -1.83 1.91 39.42
C THR A 28 -1.73 0.46 38.93
N VAL A 29 -1.58 -0.49 39.84
CA VAL A 29 -1.52 -1.93 39.52
C VAL A 29 -2.87 -2.43 39.00
N GLU A 30 -3.98 -2.05 39.62
CA GLU A 30 -5.33 -2.41 39.14
C GLU A 30 -5.60 -1.84 37.75
N ASN A 31 -5.22 -0.59 37.50
CA ASN A 31 -5.36 0.02 36.18
C ASN A 31 -4.49 -0.71 35.13
N THR A 32 -3.26 -1.08 35.48
CA THR A 32 -2.36 -1.83 34.59
C THR A 32 -2.91 -3.23 34.30
N LEU A 33 -3.46 -3.90 35.30
CA LEU A 33 -4.07 -5.22 35.16
C LEU A 33 -5.30 -5.15 34.24
N THR A 34 -6.16 -4.15 34.42
CA THR A 34 -7.34 -3.92 33.59
C THR A 34 -6.94 -3.67 32.13
N GLY A 35 -5.96 -2.78 31.91
CA GLY A 35 -5.45 -2.51 30.56
C GLY A 35 -4.82 -3.74 29.89
N LEU A 36 -4.10 -4.58 30.65
CA LEU A 36 -3.57 -5.84 30.13
C LEU A 36 -4.67 -6.82 29.73
N GLN A 37 -5.76 -6.90 30.52
CA GLN A 37 -6.90 -7.75 30.20
C GLN A 37 -7.59 -7.29 28.91
N GLU A 38 -7.81 -5.99 28.75
CA GLU A 38 -8.39 -5.42 27.53
C GLU A 38 -7.52 -5.68 26.30
N GLU A 39 -6.21 -5.41 26.38
CA GLU A 39 -5.28 -5.63 25.26
C GLU A 39 -5.16 -7.12 24.92
N SER A 40 -5.16 -8.01 25.93
CA SER A 40 -5.15 -9.47 25.73
C SER A 40 -6.39 -9.95 24.99
N CYS A 41 -7.58 -9.48 25.40
CA CYS A 41 -8.83 -9.79 24.73
C CYS A 41 -8.82 -9.33 23.26
N LYS A 42 -8.32 -8.12 23.01
CA LYS A 42 -8.21 -7.55 21.67
C LYS A 42 -7.25 -8.35 20.79
N VAL A 43 -6.03 -8.62 21.25
CA VAL A 43 -5.03 -9.41 20.50
C VAL A 43 -5.55 -10.82 20.20
N THR A 44 -6.29 -11.43 21.15
CA THR A 44 -6.93 -12.73 20.93
C THR A 44 -8.01 -12.66 19.85
N SER A 45 -8.85 -11.62 19.87
CA SER A 45 -9.89 -11.41 18.85
C SER A 45 -9.27 -11.16 17.46
N ASP A 46 -8.19 -10.40 17.39
CA ASP A 46 -7.47 -10.14 16.14
C ASP A 46 -6.85 -11.43 15.58
N LEU A 47 -6.28 -12.29 16.44
CA LEU A 47 -5.76 -13.60 16.05
C LEU A 47 -6.87 -14.50 15.47
N GLU A 48 -8.01 -14.60 16.15
CA GLU A 48 -9.15 -15.39 15.67
C GLU A 48 -9.68 -14.87 14.33
N ALA A 49 -9.71 -13.55 14.13
CA ALA A 49 -10.12 -12.94 12.86
C ALA A 49 -9.17 -13.32 11.70
N GLU A 50 -7.85 -13.30 11.91
CA GLU A 50 -6.89 -13.72 10.88
C GLU A 50 -6.96 -15.23 10.59
N LEU A 51 -7.21 -16.06 11.63
CA LEU A 51 -7.44 -17.49 11.45
C LEU A 51 -8.72 -17.76 10.65
N GLU A 52 -9.79 -17.02 10.91
CA GLU A 52 -11.05 -17.16 10.18
C GLU A 52 -10.91 -16.76 8.70
N GLN A 53 -10.10 -15.75 8.39
CA GLN A 53 -9.77 -15.41 7.01
C GLN A 53 -9.04 -16.56 6.30
N LEU A 54 -8.06 -17.20 6.96
CA LEU A 54 -7.37 -18.37 6.40
C LEU A 54 -8.33 -19.55 6.18
N ARG A 55 -9.24 -19.83 7.13
CA ARG A 55 -10.27 -20.88 7.01
C ARG A 55 -11.19 -20.61 5.83
N SER A 56 -11.68 -19.37 5.72
CA SER A 56 -12.58 -18.95 4.65
C SER A 56 -11.93 -19.11 3.27
N ALA A 57 -10.67 -18.67 3.12
CA ALA A 57 -9.93 -18.81 1.86
C ALA A 57 -9.71 -20.28 1.47
N LEU A 58 -9.40 -21.16 2.44
CA LEU A 58 -9.25 -22.60 2.21
C LEU A 58 -10.57 -23.25 1.79
N GLU A 59 -11.68 -22.90 2.43
CA GLU A 59 -13.00 -23.42 2.07
C GLU A 59 -13.47 -22.94 0.69
N GLU A 60 -13.23 -21.67 0.35
CA GLU A 60 -13.52 -21.11 -0.97
C GLU A 60 -12.75 -21.88 -2.06
N LYS A 61 -11.44 -22.05 -1.88
CA LYS A 61 -10.60 -22.82 -2.81
C LYS A 61 -11.02 -24.29 -2.88
N GLY A 62 -11.37 -24.89 -1.74
CA GLY A 62 -11.92 -26.24 -1.69
C GLY A 62 -13.23 -26.37 -2.47
N ALA A 63 -14.12 -25.38 -2.37
CA ALA A 63 -15.38 -25.35 -3.11
C ALA A 63 -15.16 -25.22 -4.62
N GLU A 64 -14.22 -24.38 -5.05
CA GLU A 64 -13.82 -24.23 -6.45
C GLU A 64 -13.30 -25.55 -7.04
N LEU A 65 -12.38 -26.23 -6.35
CA LEU A 65 -11.85 -27.52 -6.80
C LEU A 65 -12.93 -28.62 -6.88
N ARG A 66 -13.82 -28.67 -5.88
CA ARG A 66 -14.97 -29.58 -5.87
C ARG A 66 -15.93 -29.30 -7.03
N HIS A 67 -16.13 -28.04 -7.37
CA HIS A 67 -16.96 -27.63 -8.50
C HIS A 67 -16.41 -28.16 -9.82
N ILE A 68 -15.13 -27.93 -10.09
CA ILE A 68 -14.45 -28.41 -11.31
C ILE A 68 -14.57 -29.93 -11.44
N LEU A 69 -14.34 -30.68 -10.35
CA LEU A 69 -14.48 -32.14 -10.35
C LEU A 69 -15.93 -32.59 -10.65
N LYS A 70 -16.90 -31.90 -10.07
CA LYS A 70 -18.32 -32.18 -10.28
C LYS A 70 -18.73 -31.92 -11.74
N GLU A 71 -18.30 -30.81 -12.32
CA GLU A 71 -18.57 -30.47 -13.72
C GLU A 71 -17.98 -31.51 -14.67
N GLU A 72 -16.71 -31.89 -14.48
CA GLU A 72 -16.08 -32.89 -15.33
C GLU A 72 -16.76 -34.27 -15.20
N LYS A 73 -17.12 -34.66 -13.97
CA LYS A 73 -17.91 -35.89 -13.75
C LYS A 73 -19.23 -35.83 -14.51
N GLN A 74 -20.00 -34.75 -14.35
CA GLN A 74 -21.29 -34.58 -15.02
C GLN A 74 -21.16 -34.58 -16.54
N ARG A 75 -20.13 -33.93 -17.09
CA ARG A 75 -19.84 -33.92 -18.53
C ARG A 75 -19.57 -35.32 -19.07
N LYS A 76 -18.72 -36.10 -18.39
CA LYS A 76 -18.43 -37.49 -18.77
C LYS A 76 -19.66 -38.38 -18.65
N GLU A 77 -20.41 -38.27 -17.55
CA GLU A 77 -21.65 -39.02 -17.33
C GLU A 77 -22.69 -38.73 -18.42
N ALA A 78 -22.88 -37.45 -18.78
CA ALA A 78 -23.82 -37.05 -19.82
C ALA A 78 -23.44 -37.65 -21.18
N GLU A 79 -22.17 -37.62 -21.55
CA GLU A 79 -21.69 -38.19 -22.83
C GLU A 79 -21.87 -39.72 -22.86
N LEU A 80 -21.56 -40.41 -21.76
CA LEU A 80 -21.77 -41.86 -21.66
C LEU A 80 -23.27 -42.23 -21.70
N GLN A 81 -24.13 -41.48 -21.00
CA GLN A 81 -25.57 -41.71 -21.02
C GLN A 81 -26.16 -41.50 -22.41
N LYS A 82 -25.69 -40.49 -23.14
CA LYS A 82 -26.06 -40.26 -24.54
C LYS A 82 -25.63 -41.42 -25.44
N GLN A 83 -24.38 -41.87 -25.34
CA GLN A 83 -23.94 -43.02 -26.12
C GLN A 83 -24.71 -44.31 -25.77
N LEU A 84 -25.07 -44.50 -24.49
CA LEU A 84 -25.89 -45.64 -24.07
C LEU A 84 -27.30 -45.60 -24.66
N SER A 85 -27.95 -44.43 -24.73
CA SER A 85 -29.28 -44.31 -25.31
C SER A 85 -29.25 -44.52 -26.83
N GLU A 86 -28.28 -43.94 -27.52
CA GLU A 86 -28.05 -44.13 -28.96
C GLU A 86 -27.74 -45.60 -29.27
N GLY A 87 -26.85 -46.23 -28.49
CA GLY A 87 -26.50 -47.64 -28.63
C GLY A 87 -27.70 -48.57 -28.41
N LYS A 88 -28.52 -48.33 -27.38
CA LYS A 88 -29.76 -49.08 -27.14
C LYS A 88 -30.75 -48.94 -28.30
N SER A 89 -30.95 -47.73 -28.81
CA SER A 89 -31.87 -47.49 -29.94
C SER A 89 -31.39 -48.18 -31.21
N ALA A 90 -30.08 -48.14 -31.49
CA ALA A 90 -29.54 -48.82 -32.65
C ALA A 90 -29.54 -50.34 -32.52
N LEU A 91 -29.32 -50.87 -31.31
CA LEU A 91 -29.45 -52.30 -31.03
C LEU A 91 -30.88 -52.79 -31.31
N LEU A 92 -31.89 -52.11 -30.77
CA LEU A 92 -33.31 -52.42 -31.03
C LEU A 92 -33.63 -52.37 -32.54
N SER A 93 -33.17 -51.33 -33.24
CA SER A 93 -33.37 -51.23 -34.69
C SER A 93 -32.70 -52.38 -35.47
N CYS A 94 -31.55 -52.87 -35.00
CA CYS A 94 -30.89 -54.05 -35.58
C CYS A 94 -31.66 -55.33 -35.31
N GLU A 95 -32.16 -55.52 -34.08
CA GLU A 95 -32.97 -56.67 -33.70
C GLU A 95 -34.26 -56.76 -34.52
N GLU A 96 -34.99 -55.64 -34.67
CA GLU A 96 -36.20 -55.56 -35.51
C GLU A 96 -35.91 -55.88 -36.98
N LEU A 97 -34.79 -55.37 -37.51
CA LEU A 97 -34.41 -55.61 -38.90
C LEU A 97 -33.96 -57.05 -39.14
N LEU A 98 -33.29 -57.65 -38.15
CA LEU A 98 -32.90 -59.06 -38.16
C LEU A 98 -34.13 -59.96 -38.13
N GLU A 99 -35.11 -59.66 -37.27
CA GLU A 99 -36.37 -60.40 -37.19
C GLU A 99 -37.16 -60.29 -38.51
N PHE A 100 -37.26 -59.08 -39.09
CA PHE A 100 -37.93 -58.88 -40.38
C PHE A 100 -37.24 -59.64 -41.52
N ALA A 101 -35.91 -59.73 -41.49
CA ALA A 101 -35.15 -60.52 -42.46
C ALA A 101 -35.41 -62.02 -42.30
N ASP A 102 -35.44 -62.54 -41.08
CA ASP A 102 -35.72 -63.95 -40.79
C ASP A 102 -37.14 -64.34 -41.23
N GLN A 103 -38.13 -63.51 -40.92
CA GLN A 103 -39.51 -63.71 -41.38
C GLN A 103 -39.63 -63.68 -42.91
N THR A 104 -38.88 -62.81 -43.59
CA THR A 104 -38.89 -62.72 -45.06
C THR A 104 -38.43 -64.02 -45.73
N LEU A 105 -37.54 -64.79 -45.10
CA LEU A 105 -37.10 -66.09 -45.61
C LEU A 105 -38.22 -67.15 -45.66
N THR A 106 -39.33 -66.92 -44.94
CA THR A 106 -40.48 -67.83 -44.92
C THR A 106 -41.52 -67.54 -46.01
N ILE A 107 -41.39 -66.42 -46.73
CA ILE A 107 -42.31 -66.01 -47.80
C ILE A 107 -42.13 -66.92 -49.03
N THR A 108 -43.23 -67.51 -49.50
CA THR A 108 -43.25 -68.43 -50.65
C THR A 108 -43.59 -67.75 -51.97
N ASN A 109 -44.20 -66.56 -51.94
CA ASN A 109 -44.53 -65.76 -53.13
C ASN A 109 -43.30 -64.92 -53.56
N GLU A 110 -42.87 -65.09 -54.81
CA GLU A 110 -41.66 -64.46 -55.36
C GLU A 110 -41.74 -62.93 -55.43
N GLU A 111 -42.87 -62.35 -55.84
CA GLU A 111 -43.00 -60.88 -55.94
C GLU A 111 -43.01 -60.21 -54.55
N GLU A 112 -43.67 -60.85 -53.57
CA GLU A 112 -43.70 -60.37 -52.18
C GLU A 112 -42.33 -60.49 -51.53
N PHE A 113 -41.62 -61.60 -51.75
CA PHE A 113 -40.25 -61.81 -51.28
C PHE A 113 -39.29 -60.75 -51.84
N LEU A 114 -39.31 -60.53 -53.16
CA LEU A 114 -38.45 -59.52 -53.80
C LEU A 114 -38.73 -58.11 -53.28
N THR A 115 -39.99 -57.80 -52.99
CA THR A 115 -40.39 -56.50 -52.41
C THR A 115 -39.88 -56.35 -50.98
N ALA A 116 -40.04 -57.36 -50.12
CA ALA A 116 -39.54 -57.35 -48.74
C ALA A 116 -38.00 -57.31 -48.69
N ALA A 117 -37.32 -58.09 -49.53
CA ALA A 117 -35.87 -58.09 -49.66
C ALA A 117 -35.31 -56.72 -50.06
N LYS A 118 -35.99 -56.00 -50.96
CA LYS A 118 -35.62 -54.63 -51.32
C LYS A 118 -35.74 -53.66 -50.12
N GLN A 119 -36.81 -53.78 -49.33
CA GLN A 119 -36.98 -52.97 -48.13
C GLN A 119 -35.91 -53.23 -47.06
N ILE A 120 -35.54 -54.51 -46.85
CA ILE A 120 -34.44 -54.87 -45.95
C ILE A 120 -33.14 -54.21 -46.42
N LYS A 121 -32.81 -54.34 -47.72
CA LYS A 121 -31.60 -53.74 -48.30
C LYS A 121 -31.55 -52.22 -48.07
N GLU A 122 -32.65 -51.52 -48.28
CA GLU A 122 -32.73 -50.07 -48.04
C GLU A 122 -32.58 -49.73 -46.54
N ARG A 123 -33.24 -50.47 -45.65
CA ARG A 123 -33.16 -50.26 -44.19
C ARG A 123 -31.78 -50.57 -43.62
N VAL A 124 -31.11 -51.65 -44.06
CA VAL A 124 -29.75 -52.00 -43.66
C VAL A 124 -28.78 -50.88 -44.03
N THR A 125 -28.90 -50.34 -45.24
CA THR A 125 -28.00 -49.29 -45.74
C THR A 125 -28.10 -48.01 -44.91
N MET A 126 -29.29 -47.73 -44.35
CA MET A 126 -29.56 -46.53 -43.55
C MET A 126 -29.56 -46.79 -42.03
N ALA A 127 -29.32 -48.02 -41.58
CA ALA A 127 -29.47 -48.39 -40.18
C ALA A 127 -28.42 -47.68 -39.29
N PRO A 128 -28.84 -47.04 -38.18
CA PRO A 128 -27.94 -46.30 -37.29
C PRO A 128 -26.80 -47.16 -36.72
N ALA A 129 -27.05 -48.46 -36.51
CA ALA A 129 -26.11 -49.39 -35.92
C ALA A 129 -24.79 -49.52 -36.69
N PHE A 130 -24.82 -49.42 -38.04
CA PHE A 130 -23.61 -49.53 -38.86
C PHE A 130 -22.79 -48.22 -38.89
N ARG A 131 -23.32 -47.14 -38.31
CA ARG A 131 -22.68 -45.82 -38.25
C ARG A 131 -22.22 -45.43 -36.85
N LEU A 132 -22.56 -46.21 -35.83
CA LEU A 132 -22.17 -45.97 -34.45
C LEU A 132 -20.76 -46.50 -34.15
N THR A 133 -20.05 -45.77 -33.30
CA THR A 133 -18.79 -46.24 -32.69
C THR A 133 -19.09 -47.15 -31.50
N THR A 134 -18.39 -48.28 -31.41
CA THR A 134 -18.47 -49.21 -30.26
C THR A 134 -17.45 -48.88 -29.16
N ARG A 135 -16.62 -47.85 -29.35
CA ARG A 135 -15.70 -47.36 -28.33
C ARG A 135 -16.36 -46.27 -27.49
N PRO A 136 -16.20 -46.29 -26.15
CA PRO A 136 -16.65 -45.19 -25.30
C PRO A 136 -16.07 -43.84 -25.76
N ALA A 137 -16.90 -42.81 -25.79
CA ALA A 137 -16.51 -41.44 -26.18
C ALA A 137 -15.59 -40.78 -25.14
N VAL A 138 -15.65 -41.22 -23.88
CA VAL A 138 -14.84 -40.69 -22.78
C VAL A 138 -14.25 -41.84 -21.96
N SER A 139 -13.07 -41.60 -21.39
CA SER A 139 -12.44 -42.52 -20.44
C SER A 139 -12.91 -42.26 -19.01
N ASP A 140 -12.81 -43.30 -18.18
CA ASP A 140 -13.03 -43.26 -16.73
C ASP A 140 -11.87 -42.61 -15.95
N ASN A 141 -10.71 -42.43 -16.59
CA ASN A 141 -9.53 -41.83 -15.97
C ASN A 141 -9.77 -40.40 -15.45
N MET A 142 -9.54 -40.17 -14.16
CA MET A 142 -9.64 -38.87 -13.49
C MET A 142 -8.33 -38.46 -12.78
N SER A 143 -7.22 -39.13 -13.09
CA SER A 143 -5.91 -38.91 -12.42
C SER A 143 -5.38 -37.47 -12.53
N GLN A 144 -5.78 -36.71 -13.55
CA GLN A 144 -5.39 -35.30 -13.68
C GLN A 144 -5.95 -34.39 -12.56
N PHE A 145 -6.93 -34.88 -11.78
CA PHE A 145 -7.51 -34.16 -10.63
C PHE A 145 -6.92 -34.63 -9.29
N THR A 146 -5.81 -35.36 -9.31
CA THR A 146 -5.09 -35.74 -8.09
C THR A 146 -4.54 -34.51 -7.40
N VAL A 147 -4.67 -34.43 -6.08
CA VAL A 147 -4.29 -33.25 -5.30
C VAL A 147 -3.22 -33.59 -4.26
N ASP A 148 -2.22 -32.71 -4.15
CA ASP A 148 -1.24 -32.70 -3.08
C ASP A 148 -1.19 -31.29 -2.46
N PHE A 149 -1.43 -31.20 -1.15
CA PHE A 149 -1.41 -29.95 -0.38
C PHE A 149 -0.24 -29.88 0.62
N SER A 150 0.84 -30.62 0.37
CA SER A 150 1.99 -30.71 1.26
C SER A 150 2.68 -29.36 1.47
N ALA A 151 2.82 -28.55 0.42
CA ALA A 151 3.43 -27.22 0.49
C ALA A 151 2.59 -26.22 1.28
N GLU A 152 1.27 -26.22 1.07
CA GLU A 152 0.30 -25.37 1.76
C GLU A 152 0.25 -25.73 3.25
N ARG A 153 0.27 -27.04 3.56
CA ARG A 153 0.37 -27.51 4.95
C ARG A 153 1.67 -27.06 5.61
N ALA A 154 2.79 -27.14 4.91
CA ALA A 154 4.06 -26.61 5.42
C ALA A 154 3.99 -25.08 5.63
N GLY A 155 3.24 -24.36 4.78
CA GLY A 155 2.94 -22.94 4.97
C GLY A 155 2.19 -22.67 6.28
N LEU A 156 1.13 -23.44 6.56
CA LEU A 156 0.36 -23.33 7.80
C LEU A 156 1.21 -23.64 9.05
N GLN A 157 2.18 -24.55 8.95
CA GLN A 157 3.11 -24.86 10.05
C GLN A 157 4.11 -23.73 10.34
N ARG A 158 4.29 -22.78 9.41
CA ARG A 158 5.16 -21.61 9.59
C ARG A 158 4.43 -20.39 10.13
N LEU A 159 3.14 -20.49 10.49
CA LEU A 159 2.42 -19.38 11.11
C LEU A 159 3.05 -19.03 12.47
N HIS A 160 3.39 -17.76 12.64
CA HIS A 160 4.00 -17.21 13.86
C HIS A 160 3.55 -15.76 14.04
N PHE A 161 3.67 -15.24 15.27
CA PHE A 161 3.42 -13.83 15.53
C PHE A 161 4.44 -12.95 14.81
N LEU A 162 4.01 -11.75 14.39
CA LEU A 162 4.90 -10.83 13.70
C LEU A 162 6.04 -10.39 14.64
N PRO A 163 7.30 -10.52 14.19
CA PRO A 163 8.48 -10.07 14.92
C PRO A 163 8.52 -8.53 14.94
N VAL A 164 9.21 -7.95 15.92
CA VAL A 164 9.48 -6.51 15.91
C VAL A 164 10.50 -6.22 14.79
N PRO A 165 10.24 -5.25 13.89
CA PRO A 165 11.19 -4.89 12.85
C PRO A 165 12.53 -4.43 13.43
N ARG A 166 13.64 -4.87 12.83
CA ARG A 166 14.97 -4.36 13.19
C ARG A 166 15.14 -2.90 12.75
N ALA A 167 16.00 -2.18 13.48
CA ALA A 167 16.35 -0.81 13.13
C ALA A 167 16.96 -0.75 11.71
N PRO A 168 16.46 0.10 10.81
CA PRO A 168 17.07 0.33 9.50
C PRO A 168 18.46 0.95 9.63
N GLU A 169 19.28 0.82 8.59
CA GLU A 169 20.58 1.49 8.51
C GLU A 169 20.52 2.64 7.50
N ILE A 170 20.80 3.87 7.95
CA ILE A 170 20.85 5.03 7.07
C ILE A 170 22.09 4.90 6.17
N ASP A 171 21.85 4.85 4.86
CA ASP A 171 22.89 4.83 3.85
C ASP A 171 23.38 6.25 3.57
N VAL A 172 24.32 6.70 4.41
CA VAL A 172 24.92 8.04 4.33
C VAL A 172 25.46 8.35 2.94
N SER A 173 25.95 7.36 2.21
CA SER A 173 26.51 7.54 0.86
C SER A 173 25.45 7.86 -0.19
N SER A 174 24.21 7.45 0.05
CA SER A 174 23.05 7.72 -0.82
C SER A 174 22.22 8.93 -0.36
N CYS A 175 22.56 9.52 0.78
CA CYS A 175 21.94 10.74 1.28
C CYS A 175 22.46 11.97 0.52
N VAL A 176 21.57 12.91 0.19
CA VAL A 176 21.90 14.12 -0.58
C VAL A 176 21.32 15.34 0.10
N VAL A 177 22.17 16.35 0.33
CA VAL A 177 21.76 17.68 0.81
C VAL A 177 21.82 18.65 -0.37
N ARG A 178 20.69 19.26 -0.74
CA ARG A 178 20.59 20.21 -1.88
C ARG A 178 19.43 21.18 -1.67
N ASP A 179 19.61 22.46 -1.99
CA ASP A 179 18.55 23.47 -2.14
C ASP A 179 17.49 23.46 -1.02
N ASN A 180 17.93 23.55 0.24
CA ASN A 180 17.06 23.51 1.43
C ASN A 180 16.29 22.20 1.62
N ALA A 181 16.79 21.10 1.04
CA ALA A 181 16.24 19.78 1.21
C ALA A 181 17.33 18.76 1.54
N ILE A 182 16.94 17.73 2.29
CA ILE A 182 17.77 16.56 2.59
C ILE A 182 17.01 15.33 2.10
N THR A 183 17.55 14.65 1.10
CA THR A 183 17.12 13.30 0.71
C THR A 183 17.88 12.29 1.56
N VAL A 184 17.14 11.51 2.33
CA VAL A 184 17.66 10.47 3.22
C VAL A 184 17.33 9.13 2.60
N ALA A 185 18.30 8.23 2.52
CA ALA A 185 18.13 6.86 2.09
C ALA A 185 18.58 5.90 3.20
N TRP A 186 17.92 4.75 3.32
CA TRP A 186 18.29 3.69 4.27
C TRP A 186 18.15 2.33 3.61
N ARG A 187 18.70 1.30 4.27
CA ARG A 187 18.50 -0.09 3.89
C ARG A 187 17.81 -0.82 5.05
N PRO A 188 16.79 -1.66 4.77
CA PRO A 188 16.30 -2.58 5.77
C PRO A 188 17.41 -3.58 6.12
N LEU A 189 17.58 -3.91 7.40
CA LEU A 189 18.54 -4.91 7.85
C LEU A 189 18.06 -6.37 7.61
N SER A 190 17.19 -6.55 6.61
CA SER A 190 16.40 -7.75 6.34
C SER A 190 16.40 -8.04 4.83
N GLU A 191 17.59 -8.30 4.29
CA GLU A 191 17.78 -8.81 2.92
C GLU A 191 18.58 -10.13 2.91
N ALA A 192 18.96 -10.63 4.08
CA ALA A 192 19.36 -12.01 4.25
C ALA A 192 18.10 -12.77 4.66
N ASP A 193 17.49 -13.41 3.67
CA ASP A 193 16.50 -14.48 3.81
C ASP A 193 15.07 -14.07 3.42
N SER A 194 14.89 -13.88 2.11
CA SER A 194 13.67 -14.35 1.42
C SER A 194 13.37 -15.85 1.66
N SER A 195 14.16 -16.55 2.48
CA SER A 195 13.92 -17.86 3.07
C SER A 195 13.48 -17.78 4.53
N GLY A 196 12.23 -17.37 4.77
CA GLY A 196 11.44 -17.88 5.89
C GLY A 196 11.89 -17.62 7.34
N ASP A 197 12.92 -16.81 7.60
CA ASP A 197 13.29 -16.42 8.96
C ASP A 197 12.61 -15.10 9.34
N GLY A 198 11.51 -15.21 10.08
CA GLY A 198 11.24 -14.40 11.27
C GLY A 198 11.39 -12.87 11.19
N SER A 199 11.34 -12.25 10.02
CA SER A 199 11.23 -10.81 9.80
C SER A 199 9.99 -10.55 8.95
N GLY A 200 8.84 -10.38 9.61
CA GLY A 200 7.60 -9.99 8.95
C GLY A 200 7.79 -8.75 8.06
N PRO A 201 7.00 -8.60 6.99
CA PRO A 201 7.20 -7.54 6.01
C PRO A 201 7.10 -6.18 6.68
N ILE A 202 8.13 -5.35 6.50
CA ILE A 202 8.10 -3.94 6.90
C ILE A 202 7.04 -3.26 6.05
N GLU A 203 6.03 -2.67 6.67
CA GLU A 203 4.95 -1.99 5.94
C GLU A 203 5.28 -0.53 5.68
N ARG A 204 5.86 0.14 6.69
CA ARG A 204 6.12 1.59 6.66
C ARG A 204 7.35 1.95 7.47
N TYR A 205 7.91 3.11 7.18
CA TYR A 205 8.98 3.76 7.94
C TYR A 205 8.50 5.05 8.56
N GLU A 206 9.13 5.40 9.67
CA GLU A 206 8.98 6.68 10.33
C GLU A 206 10.36 7.32 10.47
N LEU A 207 10.48 8.52 9.91
CA LEU A 207 11.68 9.32 9.98
C LEU A 207 11.47 10.44 10.99
N GLU A 208 12.46 10.64 11.84
CA GLU A 208 12.53 11.78 12.74
C GLU A 208 13.79 12.58 12.48
N TYR A 209 13.68 13.90 12.48
CA TYR A 209 14.83 14.79 12.35
C TYR A 209 14.76 15.96 13.32
N ARG A 210 15.92 16.52 13.64
CA ARG A 210 16.04 17.75 14.42
C ARG A 210 17.29 18.51 14.04
N LYS A 211 17.25 19.83 14.18
CA LYS A 211 18.41 20.69 13.94
C LYS A 211 19.35 20.70 15.14
N SER A 212 20.65 20.81 14.90
CA SER A 212 21.67 20.83 15.96
C SER A 212 22.87 21.71 15.59
N ASN A 213 23.33 22.51 16.56
CA ASN A 213 24.49 23.39 16.43
C ASN A 213 25.84 22.75 16.78
N ARG A 214 25.79 21.52 17.30
CA ARG A 214 26.85 20.68 17.87
C ARG A 214 28.16 21.36 18.33
N ASP A 215 28.20 21.68 19.62
CA ASP A 215 29.34 21.39 20.52
C ASP A 215 28.92 20.77 21.88
N SER A 216 27.62 20.64 22.19
CA SER A 216 27.21 19.98 23.44
C SER A 216 26.95 18.48 23.23
N SER A 217 27.57 17.70 24.12
CA SER A 217 27.38 16.26 24.33
C SER A 217 25.94 15.79 24.09
N LEU A 218 25.81 14.58 23.53
CA LEU A 218 24.58 13.83 23.22
C LEU A 218 23.61 13.59 24.42
N ARG A 219 23.76 14.32 25.53
CA ARG A 219 22.92 14.28 26.74
C ARG A 219 22.50 15.68 27.21
N ALA A 220 22.01 16.52 26.31
CA ALA A 220 21.39 17.78 26.72
C ALA A 220 19.94 17.52 27.17
N THR A 221 19.72 17.65 28.48
CA THR A 221 18.46 17.54 29.21
C THR A 221 17.50 18.69 28.85
N GLY A 222 16.90 18.60 27.67
CA GLY A 222 15.78 19.42 27.22
C GLY A 222 15.24 18.78 25.96
N GLU A 223 13.96 18.40 25.95
CA GLU A 223 13.27 17.84 24.78
C GLU A 223 13.34 18.83 23.61
N ALA A 224 14.39 18.76 22.80
CA ALA A 224 14.33 19.26 21.44
C ALA A 224 13.36 18.34 20.70
N CYS A 225 12.13 18.82 20.44
CA CYS A 225 11.10 18.07 19.72
C CYS A 225 11.65 17.60 18.37
N TRP A 226 11.57 16.30 18.13
CA TRP A 226 11.83 15.72 16.82
C TRP A 226 10.69 16.09 15.88
N GLU A 227 11.02 16.57 14.68
CA GLU A 227 10.08 16.68 13.58
C GLU A 227 9.90 15.30 12.96
N LYS A 228 8.66 14.89 12.72
CA LYS A 228 8.31 13.51 12.35
C LYS A 228 7.66 13.43 10.98
N MET A 229 8.15 12.51 10.15
CA MET A 229 7.54 12.07 8.90
C MET A 229 7.14 10.61 9.03
N SER A 230 5.85 10.32 8.84
CA SER A 230 5.28 8.97 8.98
C SER A 230 4.83 8.41 7.64
N ASP A 231 4.45 7.14 7.64
CA ASP A 231 3.82 6.45 6.50
C ASP A 231 4.68 6.39 5.22
N ILE A 232 6.00 6.41 5.38
CA ILE A 232 6.93 6.30 4.27
C ILE A 232 7.00 4.83 3.83
N ARG A 233 6.73 4.55 2.55
CA ARG A 233 6.76 3.16 2.03
C ARG A 233 8.09 2.83 1.36
N GLU A 234 8.74 3.83 0.78
CA GLU A 234 10.04 3.67 0.15
C GLU A 234 11.17 3.67 1.18
N THR A 235 12.34 3.18 0.78
CA THR A 235 13.59 3.24 1.57
C THR A 235 14.33 4.57 1.42
N ARG A 236 13.62 5.61 0.99
CA ARG A 236 14.13 6.96 0.82
C ARG A 236 13.02 7.99 0.98
N VAL A 237 13.35 9.14 1.55
CA VAL A 237 12.42 10.28 1.66
C VAL A 237 13.18 11.59 1.54
N THR A 238 12.51 12.63 1.05
CA THR A 238 13.09 13.98 0.99
C THR A 238 12.39 14.87 2.00
N ILE A 239 13.19 15.43 2.92
CA ILE A 239 12.79 16.48 3.86
C ILE A 239 13.00 17.80 3.13
N SER A 240 11.94 18.54 2.84
CA SER A 240 11.99 19.80 2.08
C SER A 240 11.66 21.02 2.93
N GLY A 241 12.03 22.22 2.46
CA GLY A 241 11.72 23.47 3.16
C GLY A 241 12.56 23.71 4.42
N LEU A 242 13.69 23.03 4.55
CA LEU A 242 14.58 23.17 5.70
C LEU A 242 15.30 24.52 5.64
N LYS A 243 15.14 25.32 6.70
CA LYS A 243 16.03 26.46 6.93
C LYS A 243 17.35 25.92 7.46
N PHE A 244 18.45 26.10 6.73
CA PHE A 244 19.79 25.73 7.17
C PHE A 244 20.38 26.79 8.11
N ASP A 245 19.65 27.09 9.18
CA ASP A 245 20.03 28.01 10.28
C ASP A 245 20.86 27.30 11.37
N SER A 246 21.16 26.02 11.18
CA SER A 246 22.03 25.20 12.02
C SER A 246 23.04 24.45 11.13
N PRO A 247 24.26 24.16 11.61
CA PRO A 247 25.29 23.44 10.86
C PRO A 247 24.97 21.96 10.62
N PHE A 248 24.13 21.36 11.47
CA PHE A 248 23.76 19.95 11.33
C PHE A 248 22.25 19.72 11.47
N VAL A 249 21.77 18.72 10.75
CA VAL A 249 20.46 18.09 10.96
C VAL A 249 20.69 16.64 11.36
N ILE A 250 20.25 16.26 12.55
CA ILE A 250 20.31 14.88 13.05
C ILE A 250 19.07 14.15 12.60
N ILE A 251 19.23 12.97 12.01
CA ILE A 251 18.17 12.18 11.39
C ILE A 251 18.22 10.76 11.93
N ARG A 252 17.06 10.17 12.23
CA ARG A 252 16.91 8.76 12.59
C ARG A 252 15.66 8.17 11.93
N VAL A 253 15.69 6.88 11.62
CA VAL A 253 14.59 6.19 10.94
C VAL A 253 14.26 4.90 11.66
N ARG A 254 12.99 4.55 11.81
CA ARG A 254 12.55 3.22 12.29
C ARG A 254 11.62 2.55 11.30
N ALA A 255 11.62 1.22 11.31
CA ALA A 255 10.66 0.40 10.57
C ALA A 255 9.42 0.09 11.42
N ARG A 256 8.27 -0.07 10.79
CA ARG A 256 7.00 -0.48 11.40
C ARG A 256 6.36 -1.59 10.58
N ASN A 257 5.81 -2.58 11.26
CA ASN A 257 4.89 -3.56 10.67
C ASN A 257 3.52 -3.46 11.34
N LYS A 258 2.59 -4.35 10.94
CA LYS A 258 1.23 -4.40 11.48
C LYS A 258 1.17 -4.54 13.01
N ALA A 259 2.15 -5.20 13.63
CA ALA A 259 2.15 -5.49 15.06
C ALA A 259 2.90 -4.46 15.91
N ALA A 260 4.04 -3.94 15.42
CA ALA A 260 4.95 -3.17 16.24
C ALA A 260 5.79 -2.16 15.45
N ALA A 261 6.32 -1.19 16.20
CA ALA A 261 7.38 -0.31 15.75
C ALA A 261 8.73 -0.85 16.22
N GLY A 262 9.68 -0.96 15.29
CA GLY A 262 11.07 -1.22 15.61
C GLY A 262 11.74 -0.04 16.32
N GLU A 263 12.96 -0.31 16.76
CA GLU A 263 13.85 0.74 17.26
C GLU A 263 14.27 1.69 16.14
N PHE A 264 14.67 2.90 16.53
CA PHE A 264 15.27 3.85 15.61
C PHE A 264 16.70 3.43 15.25
N SER A 265 17.08 3.73 14.01
CA SER A 265 18.45 3.67 13.54
C SER A 265 19.36 4.52 14.42
N GLU A 266 20.65 4.21 14.39
CA GLU A 266 21.67 5.13 14.91
C GLU A 266 21.47 6.52 14.26
N PRO A 267 21.37 7.60 15.07
CA PRO A 267 21.13 8.93 14.53
C PRO A 267 22.33 9.42 13.73
N VAL A 268 22.09 9.87 12.50
CA VAL A 268 23.13 10.41 11.62
C VAL A 268 23.00 11.93 11.52
N ALA A 269 24.11 12.63 11.74
CA ALA A 269 24.19 14.08 11.52
C ALA A 269 24.55 14.38 10.06
N MET A 270 23.62 15.01 9.34
CA MET A 270 23.84 15.57 8.00
C MET A 270 24.35 17.00 8.13
N GLU A 271 25.45 17.30 7.47
CA GLU A 271 25.98 18.66 7.43
C GLU A 271 25.14 19.53 6.47
N THR A 272 24.55 20.60 7.00
CA THR A 272 23.79 21.57 6.22
C THR A 272 24.67 22.77 5.93
N ARG A 273 25.52 22.63 4.90
CA ARG A 273 26.37 23.72 4.42
C ARG A 273 25.52 24.80 3.76
N ALA A 274 25.06 25.75 4.56
CA ALA A 274 24.44 26.98 4.06
C ALA A 274 25.52 27.95 3.60
N TYR A 275 25.43 28.42 2.35
CA TYR A 275 26.04 29.69 2.00
C TYR A 275 25.10 30.79 2.50
N ASN A 276 25.43 31.38 3.64
CA ASN A 276 24.71 32.54 4.14
C ASN A 276 25.14 33.75 3.31
N PHE A 277 24.32 34.11 2.32
CA PHE A 277 24.52 35.35 1.56
C PHE A 277 23.86 36.49 2.31
N GLY A 278 24.66 37.45 2.75
CA GLY A 278 24.18 38.74 3.27
C GLY A 278 24.21 39.80 2.18
N PHE A 279 23.37 40.83 2.34
CA PHE A 279 23.49 42.02 1.50
C PHE A 279 24.73 42.82 1.92
N ASP A 280 25.59 43.15 0.95
CA ASP A 280 26.73 44.03 1.19
C ASP A 280 26.37 45.48 0.88
N ALA A 281 26.21 46.28 1.93
CA ALA A 281 25.91 47.70 1.84
C ALA A 281 26.96 48.48 1.02
N ALA A 282 28.22 48.02 0.96
CA ALA A 282 29.27 48.68 0.20
C ALA A 282 29.10 48.53 -1.32
N THR A 283 28.38 47.50 -1.76
CA THR A 283 28.06 47.26 -3.18
C THR A 283 26.66 47.75 -3.57
N ALA A 284 25.89 48.25 -2.61
CA ALA A 284 24.53 48.72 -2.84
C ALA A 284 24.53 50.03 -3.66
N HIS A 285 23.51 50.19 -4.51
CA HIS A 285 23.28 51.45 -5.23
C HIS A 285 23.05 52.60 -4.25
N ALA A 286 23.42 53.85 -4.61
CA ALA A 286 23.34 55.01 -3.71
C ALA A 286 21.91 55.36 -3.22
N GLU A 287 20.89 54.87 -3.92
CA GLU A 287 19.47 55.00 -3.54
C GLU A 287 18.93 53.77 -2.79
N LEU A 288 19.76 52.76 -2.55
CA LEU A 288 19.39 51.56 -1.81
C LEU A 288 20.18 51.53 -0.51
N LYS A 289 19.45 51.51 0.59
CA LYS A 289 20.01 51.38 1.93
C LYS A 289 19.81 49.96 2.40
N VAL A 290 20.93 49.28 2.60
CA VAL A 290 20.98 47.93 3.14
C VAL A 290 21.15 48.02 4.66
N GLN A 291 20.26 47.40 5.42
CA GLN A 291 20.37 47.27 6.88
C GLN A 291 20.02 45.84 7.29
N GLY A 292 21.05 45.06 7.67
CA GLY A 292 20.91 43.63 7.91
C GLY A 292 20.40 42.92 6.65
N ASP A 293 19.28 42.20 6.78
CA ASP A 293 18.64 41.45 5.68
C ASP A 293 17.56 42.26 4.94
N THR A 294 17.50 43.58 5.16
CA THR A 294 16.47 44.46 4.57
C THR A 294 17.10 45.49 3.65
N VAL A 295 16.52 45.66 2.46
CA VAL A 295 16.89 46.71 1.50
C VAL A 295 15.73 47.69 1.38
N THR A 296 15.99 48.95 1.73
CA THR A 296 15.03 50.04 1.58
C THR A 296 15.48 50.98 0.49
N TRP A 297 14.57 51.35 -0.41
CA TRP A 297 14.84 52.40 -1.40
C TRP A 297 14.68 53.78 -0.75
N GLU A 298 15.77 54.53 -0.71
CA GLU A 298 15.84 55.92 -0.27
C GLU A 298 16.29 56.77 -1.49
N PRO A 299 15.34 57.32 -2.28
CA PRO A 299 15.69 58.11 -3.45
C PRO A 299 16.51 59.34 -3.03
N GLN A 300 17.72 59.48 -3.57
CA GLN A 300 18.43 60.74 -3.48
C GLN A 300 17.80 61.70 -4.47
N GLY A 301 16.87 62.51 -3.97
CA GLY A 301 16.13 63.50 -4.77
C GLY A 301 17.07 64.29 -5.68
N VAL A 302 16.82 64.21 -6.99
CA VAL A 302 17.56 64.93 -8.00
C VAL A 302 17.43 66.43 -7.72
N LYS A 303 18.50 67.07 -7.24
CA LYS A 303 18.58 68.55 -7.18
C LYS A 303 18.74 69.06 -8.61
N GLY A 304 17.61 69.34 -9.27
CA GLY A 304 17.50 70.00 -10.56
C GLY A 304 16.54 71.19 -10.48
N HIS A 305 16.98 72.32 -11.01
CA HIS A 305 16.54 73.68 -10.74
C HIS A 305 15.55 74.18 -11.82
N ASP A 306 14.34 74.66 -11.47
CA ASP A 306 13.68 75.80 -12.16
C ASP A 306 12.44 76.36 -11.41
N PRO A 307 12.43 77.63 -10.95
CA PRO A 307 11.32 78.22 -10.22
C PRO A 307 10.44 79.10 -11.13
N ARG A 308 9.73 78.53 -12.11
CA ARG A 308 8.80 79.30 -12.95
C ARG A 308 7.58 78.53 -13.43
N LEU A 309 6.74 78.03 -12.53
CA LEU A 309 5.31 77.85 -12.82
C LEU A 309 4.47 78.19 -11.57
N ARG A 310 4.00 79.43 -11.54
CA ARG A 310 3.02 79.94 -10.58
C ARG A 310 1.62 79.58 -11.11
N ALA A 311 0.87 78.74 -10.39
CA ALA A 311 -0.59 78.61 -10.50
C ALA A 311 -1.10 78.20 -9.11
N LYS A 312 -1.56 79.13 -8.27
CA LYS A 312 -2.88 79.79 -8.25
C LYS A 312 -4.00 78.88 -7.76
N GLU A 313 -4.38 79.14 -6.49
CA GLU A 313 -5.70 78.94 -5.84
C GLU A 313 -6.19 77.48 -5.71
N ASN A 314 -6.86 77.02 -4.64
CA ASN A 314 -7.69 77.73 -3.69
C ASN A 314 -7.88 76.91 -2.39
N ARG A 315 -8.11 77.60 -1.27
CA ARG A 315 -8.52 77.03 0.03
C ARG A 315 -10.01 76.66 0.03
N SER A 316 -10.35 75.50 0.59
CA SER A 316 -11.55 75.28 1.42
C SER A 316 -11.42 73.91 2.10
N SER A 317 -11.13 73.85 3.41
CA SER A 317 -12.09 73.83 4.53
C SER A 317 -12.45 72.40 4.97
N LEU A 318 -11.87 72.06 6.14
CA LEU A 318 -12.38 71.23 7.24
C LEU A 318 -13.56 70.27 6.99
N ARG A 319 -13.40 69.02 7.44
CA ARG A 319 -14.32 68.36 8.40
C ARG A 319 -13.72 67.07 8.97
N THR A 320 -13.65 67.02 10.28
CA THR A 320 -13.54 65.84 11.13
C THR A 320 -14.89 65.10 11.18
N SER A 321 -14.90 63.78 11.06
CA SER A 321 -15.84 62.92 11.78
C SER A 321 -15.44 61.44 11.70
N SER A 322 -15.32 60.85 12.88
CA SER A 322 -15.28 59.43 13.23
C SER A 322 -16.40 58.59 12.58
N SER A 323 -16.09 57.35 12.21
CA SER A 323 -16.61 56.12 12.85
C SER A 323 -16.37 54.88 11.99
N SER A 324 -16.40 53.73 12.66
CA SER A 324 -16.02 52.40 12.23
C SER A 324 -17.13 51.62 11.53
N THR A 325 -16.71 50.44 11.03
CA THR A 325 -17.42 49.14 10.92
C THR A 325 -18.24 48.77 9.67
N HIS A 326 -17.91 47.53 9.21
CA HIS A 326 -18.65 46.55 8.39
C HIS A 326 -18.46 46.49 6.86
N SER A 327 -17.74 45.42 6.47
CA SER A 327 -18.07 44.38 5.48
C SER A 327 -18.96 44.70 4.28
N ALA A 328 -18.42 44.55 3.06
CA ALA A 328 -19.06 43.84 1.94
C ALA A 328 -18.12 43.69 0.72
N GLU A 329 -18.07 42.44 0.23
CA GLU A 329 -17.87 41.93 -1.15
C GLU A 329 -17.18 42.76 -2.25
N ALA A 330 -16.17 42.13 -2.87
CA ALA A 330 -15.63 42.49 -4.19
C ALA A 330 -16.23 41.60 -5.30
N PRO A 331 -16.42 42.12 -6.54
CA PRO A 331 -17.19 41.45 -7.58
C PRO A 331 -16.37 40.51 -8.49
N ARG A 332 -17.08 39.51 -9.02
CA ARG A 332 -16.67 38.44 -9.94
C ARG A 332 -16.08 38.95 -11.27
N ARG A 333 -15.07 38.24 -11.80
CA ARG A 333 -14.74 38.16 -13.25
C ARG A 333 -14.73 36.70 -13.73
N ARG A 334 -15.28 36.49 -14.93
CA ARG A 334 -15.60 35.21 -15.61
C ARG A 334 -14.36 34.54 -16.25
N PRO A 335 -14.40 33.22 -16.53
CA PRO A 335 -13.28 32.45 -17.07
C PRO A 335 -13.24 32.45 -18.61
N ILE A 336 -12.04 32.28 -19.17
CA ILE A 336 -11.80 32.06 -20.61
C ILE A 336 -11.54 30.57 -20.87
N ARG A 337 -12.30 30.05 -21.84
CA ARG A 337 -12.35 28.68 -22.38
C ARG A 337 -11.14 28.42 -23.30
N ARG A 338 -10.53 27.22 -23.22
CA ARG A 338 -9.68 26.69 -24.30
C ARG A 338 -10.18 25.33 -24.79
N GLN A 339 -10.16 25.20 -26.11
CA GLN A 339 -10.69 24.13 -26.95
C GLN A 339 -9.91 22.81 -26.83
N ARG A 340 -10.66 21.71 -27.00
CA ARG A 340 -10.17 20.37 -27.37
C ARG A 340 -9.96 20.31 -28.89
N VAL A 341 -8.88 19.66 -29.31
CA VAL A 341 -8.79 18.87 -30.54
C VAL A 341 -7.98 17.62 -30.18
N GLY A 342 -8.43 16.46 -30.65
CA GLY A 342 -7.73 15.19 -30.49
C GLY A 342 -7.46 14.53 -31.84
N GLN A 343 -6.67 13.45 -31.75
CA GLN A 343 -6.60 12.21 -32.55
C GLN A 343 -5.19 11.85 -33.06
N ASP A 344 -4.74 10.70 -32.55
CA ASP A 344 -4.16 9.52 -33.19
C ASP A 344 -3.13 9.67 -34.32
N ALA A 345 -1.95 9.03 -34.13
CA ALA A 345 -1.60 7.79 -34.83
C ALA A 345 -0.21 7.27 -34.40
N THR A 346 -0.12 5.95 -34.42
CA THR A 346 1.01 5.03 -34.25
C THR A 346 2.16 5.25 -35.23
N ASP A 347 3.43 5.05 -34.80
CA ASP A 347 4.34 4.13 -35.50
C ASP A 347 5.57 3.72 -34.68
N SER A 348 6.04 2.51 -34.97
CA SER A 348 7.20 1.80 -34.41
C SER A 348 8.49 2.15 -35.19
N LEU A 349 9.67 2.09 -34.55
CA LEU A 349 10.90 1.44 -35.08
C LEU A 349 12.15 1.74 -34.21
N GLU A 350 12.68 0.66 -33.65
CA GLU A 350 14.08 0.19 -33.65
C GLU A 350 15.30 1.15 -33.57
N SER A 351 16.17 0.79 -32.62
CA SER A 351 17.61 0.56 -32.77
C SER A 351 18.49 1.68 -33.35
N ARG A 352 19.30 2.30 -32.49
CA ARG A 352 20.69 2.65 -32.86
C ARG A 352 21.61 2.83 -31.66
N THR A 353 22.47 1.83 -31.52
CA THR A 353 23.78 1.81 -30.89
C THR A 353 24.60 3.05 -31.23
N GLN A 354 25.26 3.66 -30.25
CA GLN A 354 26.54 4.36 -30.49
C GLN A 354 27.38 4.47 -29.22
N CYS A 355 28.46 3.70 -29.23
CA CYS A 355 29.59 3.80 -28.33
C CYS A 355 30.34 5.12 -28.57
N TRP A 356 30.85 5.74 -27.51
CA TRP A 356 31.99 6.65 -27.61
C TRP A 356 33.06 6.25 -26.60
N VAL A 357 34.06 5.53 -27.12
CA VAL A 357 35.40 5.43 -26.56
C VAL A 357 36.19 6.60 -27.13
N THR A 358 36.83 7.39 -26.28
CA THR A 358 38.10 8.05 -26.63
C THR A 358 38.99 8.10 -25.40
N ARG A 359 40.04 7.27 -25.46
CA ARG A 359 41.32 7.47 -24.77
C ARG A 359 41.98 8.76 -25.28
N ARG A 360 42.57 9.53 -24.38
CA ARG A 360 44.02 9.57 -24.20
C ARG A 360 44.36 9.88 -22.76
#